data_AF-A0A925JVF9-F1
#
_entry.id   AF-A0A925JVF9-F1
#
_cell.length_a   1.000
_cell.length_b   1.000
_cell.length_c   1.000
_cell.angle_alpha   90.00
_cell.angle_beta   90.00
_cell.angle_gamma   90.00
#
_symmetry.space_group_name_H-M   'P 1'
#
loop_
_entity.id
_entity.type
_entity.pdbx_description
1 polymer ?
#
loop_
_entity_poly.entity_id
_entity_poly.type
_entity_poly.pdbx_seq_one_letter_code
_entity_poly.pdbx_strand_id
1 'polypeptide(L)'
;MFSKILVVALFFCFVTSGFADVPAARLKELASIEGVRGNQLLGYGIVVGLNGTGDRRQTVFSAQSLANLLNQMGVSVPAETLRVNNTAAVLVTASLPPFARPGAKIDVTAATIGDSSNLQGGLLILTSLKGVDGQTYAVAQGPVVTAGFTAGGGFGNRQTVNHPTVGRVPDGAIVERAAPSASLETSVRLQLAHADFTTASRVAEAVNKRFSSDGSIVARAENSASVVVDTPKSWAGRGADFIAELERLTVQADRVAKIVINERTGT
;
A
#
# COMPACT_ATOMS: atom_id res chain seq x y z
N MET A 1 -31.40 -66.37 -3.25
CA MET A 1 -30.17 -65.96 -3.99
C MET A 1 -30.23 -64.53 -4.53
N PHE A 2 -31.41 -63.95 -4.78
CA PHE A 2 -31.57 -62.57 -5.31
C PHE A 2 -31.27 -61.42 -4.32
N SER A 3 -31.43 -61.63 -3.01
CA SER A 3 -31.21 -60.56 -2.01
C SER A 3 -29.73 -60.18 -1.81
N LYS A 4 -28.78 -61.11 -2.04
CA LYS A 4 -27.35 -60.85 -1.89
C LYS A 4 -26.75 -60.06 -3.07
N ILE A 5 -27.35 -60.14 -4.25
CA ILE A 5 -26.89 -59.41 -5.45
C ILE A 5 -27.30 -57.93 -5.39
N LEU A 6 -28.47 -57.63 -4.80
CA LEU A 6 -28.95 -56.25 -4.65
C LEU A 6 -28.10 -55.44 -3.66
N VAL A 7 -27.60 -56.07 -2.58
CA VAL A 7 -26.75 -55.40 -1.58
C VAL A 7 -25.35 -55.10 -2.14
N VAL A 8 -24.83 -55.96 -3.01
CA VAL A 8 -23.52 -55.72 -3.66
C VAL A 8 -23.62 -54.61 -4.72
N ALA A 9 -24.75 -54.51 -5.44
CA ALA A 9 -25.00 -53.40 -6.37
C ALA A 9 -25.19 -52.05 -5.65
N LEU A 10 -25.82 -52.05 -4.47
CA LEU A 10 -25.99 -50.83 -3.66
C LEU A 10 -24.68 -50.38 -3.01
N PHE A 11 -23.76 -51.30 -2.72
CA PHE A 11 -22.45 -50.99 -2.14
C PHE A 11 -21.43 -50.50 -3.20
N PHE A 12 -21.61 -50.86 -4.47
CA PHE A 12 -20.76 -50.38 -5.56
C PHE A 12 -21.08 -48.95 -6.01
N CYS A 13 -22.22 -48.39 -5.58
CA CYS A 13 -22.70 -47.08 -6.04
C CYS A 13 -22.33 -45.91 -5.10
N PHE A 14 -21.57 -46.15 -4.03
CA PHE A 14 -21.24 -45.13 -3.02
C PHE A 14 -19.77 -44.70 -2.96
N VAL A 15 -18.94 -45.17 -3.90
CA VAL A 15 -17.52 -44.78 -4.02
C VAL A 15 -17.29 -43.98 -5.30
N THR A 16 -18.14 -42.98 -5.56
CA THR A 16 -17.73 -41.83 -6.36
C THR A 16 -17.47 -40.69 -5.38
N SER A 17 -16.42 -40.86 -4.57
CA SER A 17 -15.81 -39.77 -3.83
C SER A 17 -15.48 -38.70 -4.86
N GLY A 18 -16.27 -37.62 -4.87
CA GLY A 18 -15.98 -36.47 -5.71
C GLY A 18 -14.57 -36.03 -5.41
N PHE A 19 -13.68 -36.15 -6.40
CA PHE A 19 -12.47 -35.36 -6.41
C PHE A 19 -12.97 -33.91 -6.38
N ALA A 20 -12.87 -33.27 -5.22
CA ALA A 20 -13.09 -31.85 -5.11
C ALA A 20 -12.03 -31.21 -5.99
N ASP A 21 -12.41 -30.87 -7.21
CA ASP A 21 -11.55 -30.21 -8.18
C ASP A 21 -11.10 -28.91 -7.50
N VAL A 22 -9.81 -28.80 -7.21
CA VAL A 22 -9.28 -27.63 -6.52
C VAL A 22 -9.56 -26.45 -7.44
N PRO A 23 -10.39 -25.48 -7.03
CA PRO A 23 -10.84 -24.43 -7.92
C PRO A 23 -9.63 -23.67 -8.44
N ALA A 24 -9.52 -23.58 -9.77
CA ALA A 24 -8.44 -22.85 -10.40
C ALA A 24 -8.53 -21.38 -9.99
N ALA A 25 -7.49 -20.87 -9.33
CA ALA A 25 -7.41 -19.49 -8.90
C ALA A 25 -6.83 -18.63 -10.02
N ARG A 26 -7.27 -17.38 -10.13
CA ARG A 26 -6.70 -16.44 -11.10
C ARG A 26 -5.29 -16.06 -10.67
N LEU A 27 -4.40 -15.83 -11.64
CA LEU A 27 -3.01 -15.50 -11.37
C LEU A 27 -2.89 -14.21 -10.53
N LYS A 28 -3.78 -13.23 -10.73
CA LYS A 28 -3.85 -12.02 -9.88
C LYS A 28 -4.19 -12.26 -8.41
N GLU A 29 -4.75 -13.43 -8.07
CA GLU A 29 -5.05 -13.82 -6.68
C GLU A 29 -3.90 -14.63 -6.06
N LEU A 30 -3.02 -15.18 -6.89
CA LEU A 30 -1.90 -16.03 -6.47
C LEU A 30 -0.57 -15.27 -6.45
N ALA A 31 -0.43 -14.26 -7.28
CA ALA A 31 0.81 -13.54 -7.49
C ALA A 31 0.60 -12.03 -7.62
N SER A 32 1.64 -11.28 -7.26
CA SER A 32 1.78 -9.85 -7.53
C SER A 32 3.01 -9.62 -8.40
N ILE A 33 3.11 -8.45 -9.03
CA ILE A 33 4.28 -8.12 -9.85
C ILE A 33 5.37 -7.54 -8.96
N GLU A 34 6.55 -8.14 -8.99
CA GLU A 34 7.68 -7.66 -8.22
C GLU A 34 8.07 -6.23 -8.65
N GLY A 35 8.31 -5.37 -7.67
CA GLY A 35 8.64 -3.97 -7.91
C GLY A 35 7.45 -3.08 -8.28
N VAL A 36 6.23 -3.62 -8.36
CA VAL A 36 4.98 -2.85 -8.46
C VAL A 36 4.37 -2.73 -7.07
N ARG A 37 4.87 -1.77 -6.29
CA ARG A 37 4.42 -1.51 -4.92
C ARG A 37 4.29 -0.02 -4.65
N GLY A 38 3.48 0.31 -3.64
CA GLY A 38 3.48 1.65 -3.07
C GLY A 38 4.82 1.93 -2.38
N ASN A 39 5.32 3.16 -2.53
CA ASN A 39 6.54 3.61 -1.88
C ASN A 39 6.18 4.59 -0.77
N GLN A 40 6.67 4.34 0.44
CA GLN A 40 6.43 5.23 1.57
C GLN A 40 7.27 6.50 1.41
N LEU A 41 6.61 7.64 1.60
CA LEU A 41 7.27 8.93 1.65
C LEU A 41 7.18 9.52 3.05
N LEU A 42 8.25 10.22 3.42
CA LEU A 42 8.40 10.86 4.72
C LEU A 42 8.86 12.30 4.53
N GLY A 43 8.23 13.23 5.25
CA GLY A 43 8.62 14.62 5.30
C GLY A 43 8.55 15.17 6.72
N TYR A 44 9.29 16.25 6.93
CA TYR A 44 9.22 17.07 8.13
C TYR A 44 8.57 18.40 7.73
N GLY A 45 7.44 18.72 8.35
CA GLY A 45 6.63 19.87 7.99
C GLY A 45 6.28 20.74 9.19
N ILE A 46 5.67 21.88 8.88
CA ILE A 46 5.17 22.83 9.87
C ILE A 46 3.69 23.07 9.58
N VAL A 47 2.85 22.91 10.59
CA VAL A 47 1.43 23.31 10.55
C VAL A 47 1.29 24.65 11.28
N VAL A 48 0.66 25.63 10.64
CA VAL A 48 0.42 26.97 11.20
C VAL A 48 -1.08 27.25 11.31
N GLY A 49 -1.45 28.35 11.97
CA GLY A 49 -2.86 28.76 12.10
C GLY A 49 -3.62 28.00 13.19
N LEU A 50 -2.90 27.33 14.09
CA LEU A 50 -3.51 26.67 15.24
C LEU A 50 -3.97 27.70 16.28
N ASN A 51 -5.10 27.45 16.94
CA ASN A 51 -5.70 28.39 17.90
C ASN A 51 -5.14 28.18 19.33
N GLY A 52 -3.85 28.46 19.51
CA GLY A 52 -3.16 28.28 20.81
C GLY A 52 -2.88 26.83 21.20
N THR A 53 -3.17 25.87 20.31
CA THR A 53 -2.98 24.43 20.53
C THR A 53 -1.67 23.88 19.98
N GLY A 54 -0.81 24.73 19.42
CA GLY A 54 0.50 24.38 18.87
C GLY A 54 1.54 24.02 19.94
N ASP A 55 2.79 23.96 19.51
CA ASP A 55 3.91 23.53 20.35
C ASP A 55 4.26 24.54 21.44
N ARG A 56 4.92 24.06 22.49
CA ARG A 56 5.42 24.89 23.59
C ARG A 56 6.79 25.44 23.24
N ARG A 57 7.23 26.51 23.92
CA ARG A 57 8.59 27.06 23.72
C ARG A 57 9.71 26.08 24.08
N GLN A 58 9.42 25.07 24.91
CA GLN A 58 10.36 24.00 25.26
C GLN A 58 10.62 23.04 24.08
N THR A 59 9.73 23.02 23.08
CA THR A 59 9.87 22.26 21.85
C THR A 59 10.84 22.97 20.88
N VAL A 60 12.14 22.82 21.11
CA VAL A 60 13.20 23.58 20.42
C VAL A 60 13.13 23.45 18.89
N PHE A 61 12.80 22.26 18.38
CA PHE A 61 12.78 21.99 16.95
C PHE A 61 11.70 22.79 16.19
N SER A 62 10.55 23.06 16.79
CA SER A 62 9.44 23.79 16.15
C SER A 62 9.80 25.25 15.93
N ALA A 63 10.39 25.90 16.94
CA ALA A 63 10.87 27.27 16.85
C ALA A 63 12.02 27.40 15.83
N GLN A 64 12.98 26.48 15.87
CA GLN A 64 14.07 26.45 14.90
C GLN A 64 13.57 26.26 13.46
N SER A 65 12.59 25.38 13.27
CA SER A 65 12.06 25.09 11.94
C SER A 65 11.30 26.28 11.37
N LEU A 66 10.52 26.97 12.18
CA LEU A 66 9.86 28.20 11.77
C LEU A 66 10.87 29.30 11.46
N ALA A 67 11.92 29.46 12.27
CA ALA A 67 13.00 30.40 11.99
C ALA A 67 13.70 30.08 10.66
N ASN A 68 14.03 28.81 10.40
CA ASN A 68 14.64 28.38 9.14
C ASN A 68 13.74 28.67 7.93
N LEU A 69 12.43 28.41 8.07
CA LEU A 69 11.46 28.70 7.02
C LEU A 69 11.37 30.20 6.72
N LEU A 70 11.31 31.04 7.75
CA LEU A 70 11.32 32.50 7.61
C LEU A 70 12.62 32.99 6.97
N ASN A 71 13.77 32.44 7.39
CA ASN A 71 15.08 32.75 6.81
C ASN A 71 15.13 32.43 5.31
N GLN A 72 14.58 31.28 4.89
CA GLN A 72 14.49 30.90 3.47
C GLN A 72 13.61 31.87 2.65
N MET A 73 12.64 32.53 3.29
CA MET A 73 11.81 33.57 2.68
C MET A 73 12.41 34.99 2.80
N GLY A 74 13.65 35.12 3.28
CA GLY A 74 14.35 36.40 3.41
C GLY A 74 14.07 37.17 4.70
N VAL A 75 13.37 36.56 5.67
CA VAL A 75 13.06 37.18 6.95
C VAL A 75 13.91 36.54 8.04
N SER A 76 14.92 37.27 8.53
CA SER A 76 15.81 36.73 9.56
C SER A 76 15.30 36.99 10.97
N VAL A 77 15.02 35.91 11.70
CA VAL A 77 14.50 35.96 13.07
C VAL A 77 15.22 34.91 13.92
N PRO A 78 15.77 35.28 15.11
CA PRO A 78 16.34 34.32 16.05
C PRO A 78 15.25 33.39 16.60
N ALA A 79 15.52 32.08 16.64
CA ALA A 79 14.55 31.07 17.06
C ALA A 79 14.02 31.29 18.49
N GLU A 80 14.85 31.84 19.37
CA GLU A 80 14.53 32.09 20.79
C GLU A 80 13.42 33.14 20.97
N THR A 81 13.30 34.04 20.00
CA THR A 81 12.31 35.13 20.01
C THR A 81 10.94 34.67 19.51
N LEU A 82 10.88 33.56 18.78
CA LEU A 82 9.64 33.05 18.20
C LEU A 82 8.74 32.41 19.27
N ARG A 83 7.44 32.71 19.17
CA ARG A 83 6.39 32.04 19.93
C ARG A 83 5.68 31.06 19.01
N VAL A 84 5.70 29.79 19.36
CA VAL A 84 5.19 28.67 18.54
C VAL A 84 3.86 28.11 19.03
N ASN A 85 3.11 28.83 19.87
CA ASN A 85 1.82 28.36 20.40
C ASN A 85 0.73 28.20 19.33
N ASN A 86 0.93 28.77 18.13
CA ASN A 86 0.02 28.64 16.98
C ASN A 86 0.65 27.83 15.84
N THR A 87 1.70 27.06 16.14
CA THR A 87 2.52 26.34 15.17
C THR A 87 2.89 24.98 15.72
N ALA A 88 2.78 23.94 14.90
CA ALA A 88 3.18 22.58 15.28
C ALA A 88 4.20 22.05 14.28
N ALA A 89 5.28 21.47 14.77
CA ALA A 89 6.14 20.63 13.97
C ALA A 89 5.47 19.25 13.79
N VAL A 90 5.41 18.81 12.54
CA VAL A 90 4.72 17.58 12.16
C VAL A 90 5.60 16.67 11.32
N LEU A 91 5.41 15.37 11.52
CA LEU A 91 5.84 14.38 10.56
C LEU A 91 4.73 14.23 9.52
N VAL A 92 5.09 14.30 8.24
CA VAL A 92 4.17 14.10 7.13
C VAL A 92 4.51 12.80 6.46
N THR A 93 3.53 11.90 6.35
CA THR A 93 3.67 10.61 5.67
C THR A 93 2.71 10.52 4.51
N ALA A 94 3.14 9.85 3.45
CA ALA A 94 2.32 9.56 2.29
C ALA A 94 2.70 8.20 1.71
N SER A 95 1.78 7.60 0.95
CA SER A 95 2.06 6.43 0.13
C SER A 95 2.02 6.84 -1.32
N LEU A 96 3.16 6.78 -2.02
CA LEU A 96 3.26 7.02 -3.45
C LEU A 96 2.83 5.76 -4.20
N PRO A 97 1.72 5.79 -4.97
CA PRO A 97 1.28 4.64 -5.73
C PRO A 97 2.33 4.21 -6.78
N PRO A 98 2.42 2.91 -7.12
CA PRO A 98 3.25 2.48 -8.22
C PRO A 98 2.81 3.17 -9.52
N PHE A 99 3.78 3.48 -10.39
CA PHE A 99 3.55 4.20 -11.65
C PHE A 99 2.92 5.60 -11.53
N ALA A 100 2.85 6.18 -10.32
CA ALA A 100 2.44 7.57 -10.15
C ALA A 100 3.33 8.50 -11.00
N ARG A 101 2.71 9.42 -11.72
CA ARG A 101 3.38 10.36 -12.63
C ARG A 101 3.41 11.77 -12.04
N PRO A 102 4.37 12.62 -12.46
CA PRO A 102 4.38 14.03 -12.07
C PRO A 102 3.03 14.71 -12.34
N GLY A 103 2.58 15.53 -11.39
CA GLY A 103 1.28 16.19 -11.41
C GLY A 103 0.12 15.38 -10.80
N ALA A 104 0.31 14.09 -10.51
CA ALA A 104 -0.69 13.32 -9.77
C ALA A 104 -0.83 13.86 -8.34
N LYS A 105 -2.06 13.86 -7.81
CA LYS A 105 -2.33 14.22 -6.42
C LYS A 105 -2.40 12.96 -5.56
N ILE A 106 -1.88 13.06 -4.34
CA ILE A 106 -1.95 12.00 -3.32
C ILE A 106 -2.32 12.60 -1.96
N ASP A 107 -3.01 11.80 -1.17
CA ASP A 107 -3.31 12.13 0.22
C ASP A 107 -2.04 12.08 1.08
N VAL A 108 -2.00 12.96 2.08
CA VAL A 108 -0.97 12.91 3.12
C VAL A 108 -1.58 12.88 4.51
N THR A 109 -0.84 12.29 5.44
CA THR A 109 -1.17 12.31 6.87
C THR A 109 -0.11 13.11 7.60
N ALA A 110 -0.53 14.07 8.40
CA ALA A 110 0.34 14.87 9.26
C ALA A 110 0.08 14.50 10.72
N ALA A 111 1.13 14.25 11.47
CA ALA A 111 1.07 13.95 12.90
C ALA A 111 2.04 14.84 13.67
N THR A 112 1.60 15.39 14.79
CA THR A 112 2.46 16.18 15.68
C THR A 112 3.60 15.33 16.20
N ILE A 113 4.82 15.86 16.17
CA ILE A 113 5.98 15.27 16.86
C ILE A 113 6.36 16.04 18.13
N GLY A 114 5.77 17.22 18.32
CA GLY A 114 5.97 18.07 19.47
C GLY A 114 4.87 17.97 20.52
N ASP A 115 4.64 19.10 21.17
CA ASP A 115 3.73 19.28 22.30
C ASP A 115 2.33 19.73 21.89
N SER A 116 2.11 19.98 20.60
CA SER A 116 0.82 20.39 20.04
C SER A 116 -0.28 19.41 20.40
N SER A 117 -1.37 19.94 20.97
CA SER A 117 -2.49 19.14 21.47
C SER A 117 -3.60 18.95 20.43
N ASN A 118 -3.60 19.76 19.36
CA ASN A 118 -4.61 19.68 18.31
C ASN A 118 -4.10 20.31 17.00
N LEU A 119 -4.23 19.57 15.88
CA LEU A 119 -3.93 20.04 14.52
C LEU A 119 -5.13 20.62 13.76
N GLN A 120 -6.33 20.53 14.34
CA GLN A 120 -7.58 20.92 13.70
C GLN A 120 -7.55 22.39 13.26
N GLY A 121 -7.95 22.61 11.99
CA GLY A 121 -8.01 23.95 11.40
C GLY A 121 -6.64 24.54 11.04
N GLY A 122 -5.56 23.79 11.27
CA GLY A 122 -4.22 24.19 10.85
C GLY A 122 -4.01 24.07 9.35
N LEU A 123 -2.99 24.76 8.86
CA LEU A 123 -2.50 24.71 7.48
C LEU A 123 -1.10 24.11 7.46
N LEU A 124 -0.93 22.98 6.78
CA LEU A 124 0.38 22.42 6.48
C LEU A 124 1.07 23.31 5.43
N ILE A 125 2.24 23.84 5.80
CA ILE A 125 3.11 24.58 4.90
C ILE A 125 3.85 23.60 3.97
N LEU A 126 4.24 24.10 2.79
CA LEU A 126 4.95 23.33 1.76
C LEU A 126 6.06 22.46 2.38
N THR A 127 5.88 21.15 2.25
CA THR A 127 6.70 20.12 2.87
C THR A 127 7.15 19.11 1.82
N SER A 128 8.46 18.98 1.63
CA SER A 128 9.03 17.99 0.72
C SER A 128 8.92 16.59 1.31
N LEU A 129 8.37 15.65 0.54
CA LEU A 129 8.23 14.24 0.90
C LEU A 129 9.29 13.40 0.19
N LYS A 130 10.13 12.74 0.99
CA LYS A 130 11.27 11.97 0.53
C LYS A 130 11.02 10.47 0.61
N GLY A 131 11.54 9.73 -0.36
CA GLY A 131 11.61 8.28 -0.30
C GLY A 131 12.73 7.79 0.62
N VAL A 132 12.84 6.47 0.77
CA VAL A 132 13.92 5.81 1.52
C VAL A 132 15.32 6.04 0.93
N ASP A 133 15.38 6.43 -0.34
CA ASP A 133 16.59 6.81 -1.08
C ASP A 133 17.01 8.27 -0.83
N GLY A 134 16.26 9.01 -0.01
CA GLY A 134 16.50 10.41 0.31
C GLY A 134 16.06 11.40 -0.78
N GLN A 135 15.50 10.92 -1.89
CA GLN A 135 15.04 11.75 -3.00
C GLN A 135 13.64 12.28 -2.76
N THR A 136 13.36 13.53 -3.17
CA THR A 136 12.02 14.10 -3.09
C THR A 136 11.15 13.56 -4.23
N TYR A 137 10.03 12.93 -3.89
CA TYR A 137 9.06 12.40 -4.85
C TYR A 137 7.78 13.22 -4.94
N ALA A 138 7.40 13.88 -3.86
CA ALA A 138 6.19 14.71 -3.82
C ALA A 138 6.41 15.92 -2.90
N VAL A 139 5.59 16.95 -3.10
CA VAL A 139 5.52 18.13 -2.23
C VAL A 139 4.10 18.24 -1.67
N ALA A 140 3.98 18.40 -0.35
CA ALA A 140 2.71 18.42 0.37
C ALA A 140 2.41 19.81 0.93
N GLN A 141 1.17 20.27 0.78
CA GLN A 141 0.66 21.50 1.36
C GLN A 141 -0.87 21.44 1.45
N GLY A 142 -1.46 22.07 2.46
CA GLY A 142 -2.91 22.26 2.48
C GLY A 142 -3.53 22.24 3.87
N PRO A 143 -4.87 22.40 3.94
CA PRO A 143 -5.59 22.43 5.20
C PRO A 143 -5.59 21.04 5.85
N VAL A 144 -5.31 21.00 7.16
CA VAL A 144 -5.28 19.77 7.93
C VAL A 144 -6.66 19.49 8.51
N VAL A 145 -7.22 18.33 8.13
CA VAL A 145 -8.51 17.84 8.61
C VAL A 145 -8.27 16.74 9.63
N THR A 146 -8.69 16.94 10.87
CA THR A 146 -8.60 15.93 11.94
C THR A 146 -9.91 15.15 12.04
N ALA A 147 -9.82 13.85 12.33
CA ALA A 147 -11.01 13.02 12.57
C ALA A 147 -11.56 13.19 14.00
N GLY A 148 -10.84 13.87 14.89
CA GLY A 148 -11.23 14.11 16.28
C GLY A 148 -11.64 15.55 16.55
N PHE A 149 -12.64 15.70 17.41
CA PHE A 149 -13.03 16.97 18.02
C PHE A 149 -12.98 16.80 19.53
N THR A 150 -12.39 17.76 20.24
CA THR A 150 -12.51 17.78 21.70
C THR A 150 -13.69 18.67 22.07
N ALA A 151 -14.85 18.04 22.32
CA ALA A 151 -16.02 18.73 22.86
C ALA A 151 -16.08 18.52 24.37
N GLY A 152 -16.20 19.61 25.13
CA GLY A 152 -16.28 19.57 26.59
C GLY A 152 -16.19 20.97 27.19
N GLY A 153 -17.35 21.56 27.47
CA GLY A 153 -17.51 22.76 28.28
C GLY A 153 -18.08 22.39 29.64
N GLY A 154 -17.46 22.88 30.72
CA GLY A 154 -17.93 22.70 32.09
C GLY A 154 -17.21 21.58 32.86
N PHE A 155 -16.83 21.92 34.09
CA PHE A 155 -16.14 21.10 35.08
C PHE A 155 -16.67 19.66 35.14
N GLY A 156 -15.96 18.69 34.53
CA GLY A 156 -16.12 17.28 34.90
C GLY A 156 -16.11 16.23 33.79
N ASN A 157 -16.28 16.54 32.51
CA ASN A 157 -16.25 15.49 31.49
C ASN A 157 -15.65 15.94 30.14
N ARG A 158 -14.33 15.79 29.99
CA ARG A 158 -13.64 15.95 28.71
C ARG A 158 -13.66 14.61 27.98
N GLN A 159 -14.67 14.41 27.13
CA GLN A 159 -14.74 13.22 26.28
C GLN A 159 -13.99 13.49 24.99
N THR A 160 -12.76 12.97 24.88
CA THR A 160 -11.99 13.01 23.63
C THR A 160 -12.43 11.82 22.78
N VAL A 161 -13.07 12.09 21.65
CA VAL A 161 -13.33 11.07 20.61
C VAL A 161 -12.28 11.25 19.51
N ASN A 162 -11.54 10.19 19.21
CA ASN A 162 -10.40 10.13 18.26
C ASN A 162 -9.13 10.88 18.71
N HIS A 163 -8.11 10.92 17.84
CA HIS A 163 -6.80 11.54 18.08
C HIS A 163 -6.71 12.92 17.38
N PRO A 164 -6.80 14.05 18.12
CA PRO A 164 -6.73 15.41 17.54
C PRO A 164 -5.32 15.82 17.08
N THR A 165 -4.30 15.03 17.44
CA THR A 165 -2.88 15.23 17.09
C THR A 165 -2.49 14.65 15.74
N VAL A 166 -3.44 13.99 15.04
CA VAL A 166 -3.25 13.42 13.71
C VAL A 166 -4.33 13.98 12.78
N GLY A 167 -3.91 14.46 11.62
CA GLY A 167 -4.80 14.97 10.59
C GLY A 167 -4.42 14.47 9.20
N ARG A 168 -5.39 14.49 8.30
CA ARG A 168 -5.21 14.18 6.88
C ARG A 168 -5.27 15.49 6.08
N VAL A 169 -4.48 15.56 5.02
CA VAL A 169 -4.62 16.59 3.98
C VAL A 169 -4.98 15.85 2.69
N PRO A 170 -6.28 15.74 2.37
CA PRO A 170 -6.76 15.06 1.17
C PRO A 170 -6.23 15.76 -0.08
N ASP A 171 -5.74 14.99 -1.06
CA ASP A 171 -5.14 15.51 -2.30
C ASP A 171 -4.08 16.60 -2.06
N GLY A 172 -3.45 16.59 -0.88
CA GLY A 172 -2.57 17.64 -0.39
C GLY A 172 -1.15 17.57 -0.92
N ALA A 173 -0.74 16.44 -1.50
CA ALA A 173 0.57 16.31 -2.12
C ALA A 173 0.49 16.17 -3.64
N ILE A 174 1.42 16.82 -4.31
CA ILE A 174 1.62 16.73 -5.76
C ILE A 174 2.90 15.95 -6.00
N VAL A 175 2.82 14.94 -6.85
CA VAL A 175 3.96 14.13 -7.28
C VAL A 175 4.84 14.98 -8.20
N GLU A 176 6.13 15.08 -7.87
CA GLU A 176 7.16 15.78 -8.65
C GLU A 176 8.03 14.80 -9.43
N ARG A 177 8.17 13.57 -8.93
CA ARG A 177 9.00 12.53 -9.54
C ARG A 177 8.21 11.23 -9.66
N ALA A 178 8.38 10.55 -10.79
CA ALA A 178 7.77 9.25 -11.01
C ALA A 178 8.19 8.24 -9.94
N ALA A 179 7.27 7.38 -9.54
CA ALA A 179 7.56 6.33 -8.57
C ALA A 179 8.65 5.38 -9.09
N PRO A 180 9.59 4.92 -8.24
CA PRO A 180 10.51 3.86 -8.60
C PRO A 180 9.68 2.58 -8.72
N SER A 181 9.41 2.16 -9.95
CA SER A 181 8.62 0.97 -10.28
C SER A 181 9.38 0.12 -11.29
N ALA A 182 9.22 -1.21 -11.22
CA ALA A 182 9.86 -2.12 -12.15
C ALA A 182 9.43 -1.83 -13.61
N SER A 183 10.38 -1.94 -14.54
CA SER A 183 10.06 -1.89 -15.97
C SER A 183 9.27 -3.12 -16.36
N LEU A 184 8.20 -2.92 -17.12
CA LEU A 184 7.31 -3.98 -17.59
C LEU A 184 7.59 -4.39 -19.04
N GLU A 185 8.63 -3.82 -19.66
CA GLU A 185 8.89 -3.96 -21.10
C GLU A 185 9.65 -5.24 -21.46
N THR A 186 10.68 -5.60 -20.69
CA THR A 186 11.60 -6.69 -21.05
C THR A 186 11.20 -8.02 -20.42
N SER A 187 11.01 -8.02 -19.11
CA SER A 187 10.58 -9.19 -18.35
C SER A 187 9.79 -8.74 -17.13
N VAL A 188 8.86 -9.58 -16.73
CA VAL A 188 7.99 -9.40 -15.58
C VAL A 188 8.31 -10.50 -14.60
N ARG A 189 8.60 -10.12 -13.36
CA ARG A 189 8.82 -11.07 -12.27
C ARG A 189 7.55 -11.11 -11.42
N LEU A 190 6.99 -12.30 -11.28
CA LEU A 190 5.80 -12.57 -10.48
C LEU A 190 6.23 -13.10 -9.13
N GLN A 191 5.81 -12.42 -8.08
CA GLN A 191 5.99 -12.83 -6.70
C GLN A 191 4.72 -13.51 -6.20
N LEU A 192 4.81 -14.80 -5.88
CA LEU A 192 3.71 -15.58 -5.32
C LEU A 192 3.38 -15.10 -3.91
N ALA A 193 2.09 -15.03 -3.58
CA ALA A 193 1.59 -14.67 -2.25
C ALA A 193 1.97 -15.72 -1.19
N HIS A 194 2.08 -16.98 -1.61
CA HIS A 194 2.53 -18.09 -0.77
C HIS A 194 3.65 -18.83 -1.49
N ALA A 195 4.78 -19.02 -0.80
CA ALA A 195 5.93 -19.72 -1.35
C ALA A 195 5.63 -21.23 -1.46
N ASP A 196 5.57 -21.74 -2.68
CA ASP A 196 5.33 -23.15 -2.99
C ASP A 196 5.90 -23.51 -4.37
N PHE A 197 6.76 -24.54 -4.42
CA PHE A 197 7.43 -24.95 -5.66
C PHE A 197 6.44 -25.53 -6.68
N THR A 198 5.44 -26.28 -6.22
CA THR A 198 4.43 -26.90 -7.11
C THR A 198 3.62 -25.81 -7.83
N THR A 199 3.16 -24.82 -7.08
CA THR A 199 2.42 -23.67 -7.58
C THR A 199 3.29 -22.84 -8.52
N ALA A 200 4.54 -22.54 -8.16
CA ALA A 200 5.47 -21.82 -9.03
C ALA A 200 5.68 -22.53 -10.38
N SER A 201 5.88 -23.85 -10.37
CA SER A 201 6.02 -24.64 -11.61
C SER A 201 4.75 -24.60 -12.45
N ARG A 202 3.58 -24.80 -11.83
CA ARG A 202 2.28 -24.76 -12.53
C ARG A 202 1.97 -23.38 -13.12
N VAL A 203 2.36 -22.31 -12.45
CA VAL A 203 2.24 -20.94 -12.98
C VAL A 203 3.11 -20.80 -14.23
N ALA A 204 4.38 -21.19 -14.17
CA ALA A 204 5.27 -21.13 -15.33
C ALA A 204 4.72 -21.93 -16.53
N GLU A 205 4.21 -23.14 -16.29
CA GLU A 205 3.57 -23.97 -17.31
C GLU A 205 2.32 -23.32 -17.91
N ALA A 206 1.45 -22.73 -17.08
CA ALA A 206 0.23 -22.05 -17.56
C ALA A 206 0.57 -20.84 -18.43
N VAL A 207 1.58 -20.06 -18.05
CA VAL A 207 2.08 -18.93 -18.84
C VAL A 207 2.67 -19.42 -20.17
N ASN A 208 3.53 -20.44 -20.14
CA ASN A 208 4.09 -21.03 -21.37
C ASN A 208 2.99 -21.58 -22.30
N LYS A 209 1.98 -22.29 -21.77
CA LYS A 209 0.84 -22.79 -22.58
C LYS A 209 0.09 -21.68 -23.32
N ARG A 210 -0.02 -20.48 -22.74
CA ARG A 210 -0.74 -19.35 -23.35
C ARG A 210 0.11 -18.57 -24.35
N PHE A 211 1.38 -18.35 -24.03
CA PHE A 211 2.21 -17.36 -24.70
C PHE A 211 3.39 -17.94 -25.50
N SER A 212 3.68 -19.24 -25.40
CA SER A 212 4.65 -19.93 -26.26
C SER A 212 4.03 -20.22 -27.63
N SER A 213 3.95 -19.22 -28.50
CA SER A 213 3.47 -19.40 -29.88
C SER A 213 4.49 -20.10 -30.80
N ASP A 214 5.78 -19.93 -30.54
CA ASP A 214 6.87 -20.42 -31.41
C ASP A 214 7.76 -21.49 -30.73
N GLY A 215 7.28 -22.12 -29.66
CA GLY A 215 8.05 -23.09 -28.87
C GLY A 215 9.12 -22.47 -27.96
N SER A 216 9.21 -21.13 -27.89
CA SER A 216 10.04 -20.43 -26.92
C SER A 216 9.47 -20.57 -25.50
N ILE A 217 10.31 -20.94 -24.54
CA ILE A 217 9.97 -20.88 -23.11
C ILE A 217 9.98 -19.41 -22.70
N VAL A 218 8.82 -18.89 -22.33
CA VAL A 218 8.65 -17.48 -21.93
C VAL A 218 8.61 -17.34 -20.41
N ALA A 219 8.32 -18.39 -19.66
CA ALA A 219 8.23 -18.36 -18.21
C ALA A 219 9.03 -19.47 -17.55
N ARG A 220 9.70 -19.12 -16.44
CA ARG A 220 10.49 -20.04 -15.61
C ARG A 220 10.26 -19.77 -14.13
N ALA A 221 10.00 -20.82 -13.35
CA ALA A 221 10.01 -20.74 -11.89
C ALA A 221 11.46 -20.64 -11.41
N GLU A 222 11.83 -19.52 -10.81
CA GLU A 222 13.20 -19.32 -10.30
C GLU A 222 13.37 -19.93 -8.90
N ASN A 223 12.33 -19.81 -8.07
CA ASN A 223 12.27 -20.42 -6.74
C ASN A 223 10.79 -20.60 -6.33
N SER A 224 10.55 -21.06 -5.10
CA SER A 224 9.19 -21.30 -4.57
C SER A 224 8.30 -20.05 -4.51
N ALA A 225 8.87 -18.84 -4.54
CA ALA A 225 8.12 -17.60 -4.42
C ALA A 225 8.17 -16.71 -5.67
N SER A 226 8.98 -17.05 -6.68
CA SER A 226 9.26 -16.18 -7.82
C SER A 226 9.21 -16.92 -9.15
N VAL A 227 8.44 -16.37 -10.09
CA VAL A 227 8.37 -16.82 -11.49
C VAL A 227 8.76 -15.67 -12.40
N VAL A 228 9.77 -15.87 -13.24
CA VAL A 228 10.21 -14.86 -14.23
C VAL A 228 9.53 -15.16 -15.55
N VAL A 229 8.94 -14.12 -16.14
CA VAL A 229 8.26 -14.17 -17.44
C VAL A 229 8.92 -13.16 -18.37
N ASP A 230 9.56 -13.65 -19.43
CA ASP A 230 10.13 -12.83 -20.50
C ASP A 230 9.00 -12.37 -21.43
N THR A 231 8.91 -11.06 -21.68
CA THR A 231 7.85 -10.48 -22.50
C THR A 231 8.08 -10.84 -23.98
N PRO A 232 7.17 -11.56 -24.66
CA PRO A 232 7.39 -11.93 -26.05
C PRO A 232 7.47 -10.71 -26.95
N LYS A 233 8.29 -10.75 -28.01
CA LYS A 233 8.51 -9.61 -28.93
C LYS A 233 7.21 -9.09 -29.58
N SER A 234 6.20 -9.95 -29.74
CA SER A 234 4.87 -9.57 -30.26
C SER A 234 4.09 -8.60 -29.34
N TRP A 235 4.48 -8.51 -28.06
CA TRP A 235 3.87 -7.65 -27.05
C TRP A 235 4.74 -6.44 -26.67
N ALA A 236 5.85 -6.21 -27.38
CA ALA A 236 6.71 -5.05 -27.15
C ALA A 236 5.91 -3.74 -27.26
N GLY A 237 6.07 -2.83 -26.29
CA GLY A 237 5.29 -1.58 -26.21
C GLY A 237 3.83 -1.76 -25.77
N ARG A 238 3.39 -2.98 -25.47
CA ARG A 238 2.06 -3.33 -24.95
C ARG A 238 2.15 -4.07 -23.61
N GLY A 239 3.13 -3.71 -22.78
CA GLY A 239 3.38 -4.38 -21.49
C GLY A 239 2.15 -4.42 -20.57
N ALA A 240 1.35 -3.34 -20.55
CA ALA A 240 0.11 -3.30 -19.76
C ALA A 240 -0.93 -4.32 -20.24
N ASP A 241 -1.11 -4.47 -21.56
CA ASP A 241 -2.04 -5.47 -22.12
C ASP A 241 -1.54 -6.90 -21.87
N PHE A 242 -0.22 -7.10 -21.97
CA PHE A 242 0.42 -8.39 -21.68
C PHE A 242 0.18 -8.81 -20.22
N ILE A 243 0.37 -7.89 -19.27
CA ILE A 243 0.08 -8.14 -17.85
C ILE A 243 -1.40 -8.42 -17.63
N ALA A 244 -2.29 -7.65 -18.25
CA ALA A 244 -3.73 -7.88 -18.12
C ALA A 244 -4.13 -9.28 -18.62
N GLU A 245 -3.50 -9.78 -19.68
CA GLU A 245 -3.74 -11.14 -20.18
C GLU A 245 -3.10 -12.20 -19.28
N LEU A 246 -1.92 -11.92 -18.71
CA LEU A 246 -1.26 -12.79 -17.75
C LEU A 246 -2.10 -12.93 -16.46
N GLU A 247 -2.65 -11.85 -15.93
CA GLU A 247 -3.51 -11.84 -14.73
C GLU A 247 -4.81 -12.63 -14.90
N ARG A 248 -5.28 -12.84 -16.14
CA ARG A 248 -6.46 -13.66 -16.47
C ARG A 248 -6.20 -15.16 -16.41
N LEU A 249 -4.95 -15.59 -16.45
CA LEU A 249 -4.60 -17.01 -16.41
C LEU A 249 -5.14 -17.65 -15.13
N THR A 250 -5.69 -18.86 -15.28
CA THR A 250 -6.17 -19.66 -14.17
C THR A 250 -5.18 -20.78 -13.88
N VAL A 251 -4.75 -20.90 -12.62
CA VAL A 251 -3.77 -21.90 -12.18
C VAL A 251 -4.33 -22.66 -10.99
N GLN A 252 -4.18 -23.98 -11.02
CA GLN A 252 -4.48 -24.84 -9.87
C GLN A 252 -3.34 -24.74 -8.86
N ALA A 253 -3.46 -23.81 -7.91
CA ALA A 253 -2.51 -23.68 -6.82
C ALA A 253 -2.55 -24.89 -5.89
N ASP A 254 -1.40 -25.26 -5.36
CA ASP A 254 -1.29 -26.28 -4.32
C ASP A 254 -1.59 -25.63 -2.96
N ARG A 255 -2.89 -25.45 -2.67
CA ARG A 255 -3.32 -24.88 -1.40
C ARG A 255 -3.38 -25.99 -0.36
N VAL A 256 -2.68 -25.82 0.75
CA VAL A 256 -2.97 -26.59 1.97
C VAL A 256 -4.42 -26.28 2.36
N ALA A 257 -5.26 -27.31 2.42
CA ALA A 257 -6.66 -27.15 2.79
C ALA A 257 -6.75 -26.51 4.19
N LYS A 258 -7.17 -25.25 4.25
CA LYS A 258 -7.45 -24.58 5.53
C LYS A 258 -8.92 -24.79 5.86
N ILE A 259 -9.20 -25.77 6.72
CA ILE A 259 -10.52 -25.96 7.32
C ILE A 259 -10.74 -24.80 8.29
N VAL A 260 -11.56 -23.83 7.90
CA VAL A 260 -11.98 -22.75 8.79
C VAL A 260 -13.27 -23.21 9.47
N ILE A 261 -13.13 -23.83 10.65
CA ILE A 261 -14.28 -24.21 11.46
C ILE A 261 -14.81 -22.95 12.12
N ASN A 262 -16.06 -22.58 11.83
CA ASN A 262 -16.70 -21.47 12.52
C ASN A 262 -17.12 -21.95 13.93
N GLU A 263 -16.50 -21.40 14.98
CA GLU A 263 -16.75 -21.82 16.38
C GLU A 263 -18.22 -21.71 16.80
N ARG A 264 -19.06 -20.96 16.08
CA ARG A 264 -20.49 -20.82 16.38
C ARG A 264 -21.37 -21.91 15.75
N THR A 265 -20.90 -22.61 14.72
CA THR A 265 -21.72 -23.59 13.98
C THR A 265 -21.09 -24.97 13.82
N GLY A 266 -19.82 -25.16 14.19
CA GLY A 266 -19.19 -26.49 14.22
C GLY A 266 -19.04 -27.16 12.85
N THR A 267 -19.03 -26.37 11.78
CA THR A 267 -18.77 -26.79 10.39
C THR A 267 -17.88 -25.76 9.73
#